data_AF-A0A2A9A2I3-F1
#
_entry.id   AF-A0A2A9A2I3-F1
#
_cell.length_a   1.000
_cell.length_b   1.000
_cell.length_c   1.000
_cell.angle_alpha   90.00
_cell.angle_beta   90.00
_cell.angle_gamma   90.00
#
_symmetry.space_group_name_H-M   'P 1'
#
loop_
_entity.id
_entity.type
_entity.pdbx_description
1 polymer ?
#
loop_
_entity_poly.entity_id
_entity_poly.type
_entity_poly.pdbx_seq_one_letter_code
_entity_poly.pdbx_strand_id
1 'polypeptide(L)'
;MSLDCRVRESIQEEAKGIIAPPDLKEKVIVQIKMNQGGRKRKKRLIAGVLAAAFLLPTTGFAYQSIMADGIYGSFENLKKHAGAMTLEAYMRLSAKLSEAKDEMGAKEYEEFTTELKKLTNAKLAYGDSNGNIDYDQLSPGKREEMKNLSMSLQPYFDKLNGHKSSKEVLTQGEFDRYVEALMTYEIVQVKTKSTGGMKVEEVPEAYKERFINAKQFMEYVDEKVR
;
A
#
# COMPACT_ATOMS: atom_id res chain seq x y z
N MET A 1 -38.78 31.36 18.20
CA MET A 1 -37.63 30.45 18.47
C MET A 1 -38.06 29.03 18.13
N SER A 2 -37.25 28.28 17.37
CA SER A 2 -37.59 26.91 16.97
C SER A 2 -37.37 25.91 18.11
N LEU A 3 -38.10 24.79 18.08
CA LEU A 3 -38.01 23.71 19.07
C LEU A 3 -36.59 23.14 19.17
N ASP A 4 -35.87 23.09 18.04
CA ASP A 4 -34.48 22.63 17.99
C ASP A 4 -33.54 23.47 18.87
N CYS A 5 -33.77 24.79 18.95
CA CYS A 5 -32.94 25.65 19.82
C CYS A 5 -33.14 25.31 21.29
N ARG A 6 -34.39 25.09 21.72
CA ARG A 6 -34.69 24.75 23.12
C ARG A 6 -34.16 23.39 23.52
N VAL A 7 -34.27 22.38 22.64
CA VAL A 7 -33.73 21.04 22.88
C VAL A 7 -32.21 21.09 23.01
N ARG A 8 -31.54 21.91 22.19
CA ARG A 8 -30.09 22.06 22.26
C ARG A 8 -29.64 22.75 23.54
N GLU A 9 -30.35 23.79 23.97
CA GLU A 9 -30.07 24.50 25.21
C GLU A 9 -30.28 23.60 26.43
N SER A 10 -31.36 22.81 26.48
CA SER A 10 -31.62 21.92 27.62
C SER A 10 -30.56 20.82 27.76
N ILE A 11 -30.10 20.24 26.64
CA ILE A 11 -29.03 19.24 26.64
C ILE A 11 -27.70 19.86 27.11
N GLN A 12 -27.41 21.09 26.70
CA GLN A 12 -26.19 21.79 27.12
C GLN A 12 -26.22 22.18 28.60
N GLU A 13 -27.40 22.48 29.14
CA GLU A 13 -27.57 22.82 30.54
C GLU A 13 -27.43 21.58 31.44
N GLU A 14 -28.01 20.44 31.06
CA GLU A 14 -27.80 19.16 31.75
C GLU A 14 -26.34 18.68 31.68
N ALA A 15 -25.65 18.88 30.57
CA ALA A 15 -24.26 18.47 30.40
C ALA A 15 -23.29 19.20 31.36
N LYS A 16 -23.63 20.40 31.84
CA LYS A 16 -22.81 21.16 32.81
C LYS A 16 -22.78 20.50 34.20
N GLY A 17 -23.75 19.64 34.52
CA GLY A 17 -23.79 18.89 35.78
C GLY A 17 -22.98 17.58 35.76
N ILE A 18 -22.47 17.16 34.60
CA ILE A 18 -21.76 15.88 34.46
C ILE A 18 -20.28 16.08 34.78
N ILE A 19 -19.86 15.64 35.97
CA ILE A 19 -18.45 15.59 36.35
C ILE A 19 -17.84 14.31 35.75
N ALA A 20 -17.03 14.47 34.71
CA ALA A 20 -16.36 13.36 34.05
C ALA A 20 -15.31 12.72 34.99
N PRO A 21 -15.33 11.39 35.18
CA PRO A 21 -14.29 10.66 35.90
C PRO A 21 -12.88 10.96 35.35
N PRO A 22 -11.84 11.12 36.19
CA PRO A 22 -10.50 11.48 35.72
C PRO A 22 -9.93 10.47 34.70
N ASP A 23 -10.20 9.19 34.89
CA ASP A 23 -9.79 8.10 33.97
C ASP A 23 -10.42 8.20 32.57
N LEU A 24 -11.56 8.89 32.44
CA LEU A 24 -12.23 9.10 31.16
C LEU A 24 -11.47 10.12 30.30
N LYS A 25 -10.88 11.16 30.91
CA LYS A 25 -10.00 12.07 30.16
C LYS A 25 -8.77 11.34 29.64
N GLU A 26 -8.17 10.47 30.43
CA GLU A 26 -6.98 9.74 30.03
C GLU A 26 -7.28 8.71 28.94
N LYS A 27 -8.36 7.92 29.08
CA LYS A 27 -8.83 7.00 28.02
C LYS A 27 -9.21 7.72 26.73
N VAL A 28 -9.81 8.90 26.84
CA VAL A 28 -10.17 9.73 25.68
C VAL A 28 -8.92 10.35 25.05
N ILE A 29 -7.93 10.81 25.83
CA ILE A 29 -6.66 11.33 25.29
C ILE A 29 -5.86 10.21 24.61
N VAL A 30 -5.85 8.99 25.16
CA VAL A 30 -5.21 7.82 24.53
C VAL A 30 -5.93 7.45 23.23
N GLN A 31 -7.27 7.39 23.22
CA GLN A 31 -8.03 7.15 22.00
C GLN A 31 -7.91 8.29 20.98
N ILE A 32 -7.78 9.54 21.41
CA ILE A 32 -7.58 10.70 20.53
C ILE A 32 -6.17 10.68 19.96
N LYS A 33 -5.12 10.37 20.74
CA LYS A 33 -3.74 10.22 20.23
C LYS A 33 -3.63 9.03 19.26
N MET A 34 -4.33 7.92 19.52
CA MET A 34 -4.39 6.78 18.58
C MET A 34 -5.20 7.10 17.31
N ASN A 35 -6.19 8.01 17.38
CA ASN A 35 -7.04 8.39 16.24
C ASN A 35 -6.63 9.69 15.52
N GLN A 36 -5.61 10.42 16.00
CA GLN A 36 -5.14 11.68 15.40
C GLN A 36 -4.04 11.51 14.34
N GLY A 37 -3.78 10.29 13.88
CA GLY A 37 -2.94 10.01 12.70
C GLY A 37 -3.71 9.82 11.38
N GLY A 38 -4.97 10.26 11.28
CA GLY A 38 -5.85 9.88 10.18
C GLY A 38 -6.61 11.03 9.54
N ARG A 39 -5.97 11.79 8.65
CA ARG A 39 -6.70 12.55 7.62
C ARG A 39 -7.62 11.54 6.92
N LYS A 40 -8.94 11.68 7.02
CA LYS A 40 -9.94 10.74 6.48
C LYS A 40 -9.70 10.48 4.99
N ARG A 41 -8.82 9.55 4.63
CA ARG A 41 -8.77 8.95 3.30
C ARG A 41 -9.99 8.03 3.24
N LYS A 42 -10.92 8.35 2.36
CA LYS A 42 -12.05 7.47 2.02
C LYS A 42 -11.47 6.06 1.81
N LYS A 43 -12.00 5.08 2.54
CA LYS A 43 -11.62 3.66 2.40
C LYS A 43 -11.94 3.22 0.97
N ARG A 44 -10.98 3.38 0.06
CA ARG A 44 -11.01 2.77 -1.25
C ARG A 44 -10.57 1.34 -1.02
N LEU A 45 -11.51 0.40 -1.13
CA LEU A 45 -11.20 -1.01 -1.26
C LEU A 45 -10.45 -1.16 -2.59
N ILE A 46 -9.12 -1.09 -2.52
CA ILE A 46 -8.26 -1.39 -3.65
C ILE A 46 -8.14 -2.91 -3.62
N ALA A 47 -8.87 -3.57 -4.51
CA ALA A 47 -8.67 -4.98 -4.77
C ALA A 47 -7.19 -5.21 -5.12
N GLY A 48 -6.56 -6.14 -4.40
CA GLY A 48 -5.15 -6.47 -4.57
C GLY A 48 -4.88 -6.91 -6.00
N VAL A 49 -3.97 -6.17 -6.64
CA VAL A 49 -3.04 -6.61 -7.69
C VAL A 49 -1.76 -5.72 -7.62
N LEU A 50 -1.85 -4.45 -7.18
CA LEU A 50 -0.74 -3.49 -7.11
C LEU A 50 -0.93 -2.38 -6.03
N ALA A 51 -1.58 -2.71 -4.92
CA ALA A 51 -2.03 -1.68 -3.95
C ALA A 51 -0.90 -0.97 -3.17
N ALA A 52 0.32 -1.51 -3.15
CA ALA A 52 1.43 -0.92 -2.39
C ALA A 52 2.23 0.14 -3.17
N ALA A 53 2.29 0.06 -4.50
CA ALA A 53 3.21 0.91 -5.29
C ALA A 53 2.63 2.29 -5.70
N PHE A 54 1.32 2.50 -5.65
CA PHE A 54 0.66 3.67 -6.27
C PHE A 54 -0.45 4.31 -5.43
N LEU A 55 -0.11 4.76 -4.21
CA LEU A 55 -1.05 5.40 -3.29
C LEU A 55 -1.12 6.94 -3.43
N LEU A 56 -1.18 7.44 -4.67
CA LEU A 56 -1.47 8.85 -4.95
C LEU A 56 -2.92 9.07 -5.44
N PRO A 57 -3.56 10.22 -5.11
CA PRO A 57 -4.82 10.62 -5.70
C PRO A 57 -4.59 11.15 -7.13
N THR A 58 -4.99 10.38 -8.16
CA THR A 58 -4.95 10.87 -9.55
C THR A 58 -6.10 11.85 -9.82
N THR A 59 -5.77 13.04 -10.30
CA THR A 59 -6.73 14.01 -10.86
C THR A 59 -6.60 14.01 -12.37
N GLY A 60 -7.65 13.62 -13.09
CA GLY A 60 -7.72 13.70 -14.55
C GLY A 60 -7.63 12.34 -15.24
N PHE A 61 -8.79 11.70 -15.49
CA PHE A 61 -8.86 10.51 -16.32
C PHE A 61 -9.08 10.92 -17.79
N ALA A 62 -8.07 10.73 -18.64
CA ALA A 62 -8.23 10.65 -20.09
C ALA A 62 -8.10 9.17 -20.53
N TYR A 63 -9.15 8.64 -21.14
CA TYR A 63 -9.39 7.22 -21.43
C TYR A 63 -8.62 6.66 -22.66
N GLN A 64 -7.34 7.02 -22.87
CA GLN A 64 -6.70 6.80 -24.18
C GLN A 64 -5.36 6.07 -24.23
N SER A 65 -4.98 5.27 -23.23
CA SER A 65 -3.88 4.31 -23.47
C SER A 65 -4.13 2.97 -22.78
N ILE A 66 -4.02 1.89 -23.56
CA ILE A 66 -3.96 0.52 -23.04
C ILE A 66 -2.47 0.17 -22.79
N MET A 67 -1.73 1.06 -22.12
CA MET A 67 -0.31 0.83 -21.82
C MET A 67 -0.09 -0.38 -20.90
N ALA A 68 -1.09 -0.72 -20.09
CA ALA A 68 -1.02 -1.92 -19.26
C ALA A 68 -0.97 -3.22 -20.08
N ASP A 69 -1.44 -3.26 -21.33
CA ASP A 69 -1.43 -4.50 -22.13
C ASP A 69 0.00 -5.00 -22.37
N GLY A 70 0.95 -4.08 -22.56
CA GLY A 70 2.36 -4.43 -22.82
C GLY A 70 3.09 -5.05 -21.61
N ILE A 71 2.61 -4.77 -20.41
CA ILE A 71 3.22 -5.17 -19.12
C ILE A 71 2.44 -6.29 -18.46
N TYR A 72 1.12 -6.19 -18.47
CA TYR A 72 0.19 -7.05 -17.74
C TYR A 72 -0.61 -8.01 -18.63
N GLY A 73 -0.50 -7.88 -19.96
CA GLY A 73 -1.38 -8.55 -20.89
C GLY A 73 -2.79 -7.95 -20.86
N SER A 74 -3.74 -8.59 -21.53
CA SER A 74 -5.11 -8.09 -21.58
C SER A 74 -5.80 -8.13 -20.22
N PHE A 75 -6.76 -7.23 -20.00
CA PHE A 75 -7.65 -7.27 -18.83
C PHE A 75 -8.28 -8.66 -18.62
N GLU A 76 -8.70 -9.33 -19.70
CA GLU A 76 -9.26 -10.68 -19.62
C GLU A 76 -8.27 -11.70 -19.08
N ASN A 77 -6.99 -11.60 -19.48
CA ASN A 77 -5.95 -12.48 -18.99
C ASN A 77 -5.68 -12.25 -17.50
N LEU A 78 -5.61 -10.99 -17.08
CA LEU A 78 -5.48 -10.64 -15.66
C LEU A 78 -6.67 -11.12 -14.83
N LYS A 79 -7.91 -10.91 -15.31
CA LYS A 79 -9.13 -11.32 -14.60
C LYS A 79 -9.18 -12.83 -14.36
N LYS A 80 -8.59 -13.65 -15.24
CA LYS A 80 -8.47 -15.10 -15.05
C LYS A 80 -7.55 -15.48 -13.89
N HIS A 81 -6.52 -14.68 -13.61
CA HIS A 81 -5.49 -14.99 -12.60
C HIS A 81 -5.70 -14.23 -11.27
N ALA A 82 -6.30 -13.05 -11.32
CA ALA A 82 -6.62 -12.21 -10.18
C ALA A 82 -8.12 -11.89 -10.19
N GLY A 83 -8.94 -12.79 -9.61
CA GLY A 83 -10.40 -12.71 -9.67
C GLY A 83 -11.02 -11.44 -9.08
N ALA A 84 -10.25 -10.71 -8.27
CA ALA A 84 -10.65 -9.42 -7.69
C ALA A 84 -10.36 -8.21 -8.61
N MET A 85 -9.64 -8.38 -9.73
CA MET A 85 -9.23 -7.31 -10.62
C MET A 85 -10.43 -6.74 -11.39
N THR A 86 -10.69 -5.44 -11.22
CA THR A 86 -11.74 -4.72 -11.95
C THR A 86 -11.16 -3.98 -13.16
N LEU A 87 -12.00 -3.71 -14.16
CA LEU A 87 -11.60 -2.90 -15.31
C LEU A 87 -11.12 -1.51 -14.86
N GLU A 88 -11.75 -0.93 -13.85
CA GLU A 88 -11.34 0.34 -13.27
C GLU A 88 -9.92 0.28 -12.67
N ALA A 89 -9.56 -0.79 -11.96
CA ALA A 89 -8.22 -1.00 -11.44
C ALA A 89 -7.19 -1.15 -12.57
N TYR A 90 -7.54 -1.89 -13.62
CA TYR A 90 -6.72 -2.05 -14.82
C TYR A 90 -6.46 -0.72 -15.56
N MET A 91 -7.49 0.11 -15.67
CA MET A 91 -7.37 1.43 -16.30
C MET A 91 -6.55 2.41 -15.46
N ARG A 92 -6.70 2.38 -14.12
CA ARG A 92 -5.85 3.17 -13.21
C ARG A 92 -4.38 2.81 -13.36
N LEU A 93 -4.09 1.53 -13.50
CA LEU A 93 -2.74 1.05 -13.74
C LEU A 93 -2.18 1.58 -15.07
N SER A 94 -2.98 1.50 -16.14
CA SER A 94 -2.60 2.06 -17.44
C SER A 94 -2.32 3.56 -17.37
N ALA A 95 -3.17 4.33 -16.69
CA ALA A 95 -2.99 5.76 -16.51
C ALA A 95 -1.68 6.06 -15.76
N LYS A 96 -1.37 5.29 -14.71
CA LYS A 96 -0.15 5.49 -13.93
C LYS A 96 1.13 5.14 -14.68
N LEU A 97 1.09 4.13 -15.55
CA LEU A 97 2.19 3.87 -16.49
C LEU A 97 2.38 5.02 -17.47
N SER A 98 1.29 5.63 -17.94
CA SER A 98 1.36 6.82 -18.79
C SER A 98 1.98 8.00 -18.04
N GLU A 99 1.57 8.26 -16.80
CA GLU A 99 2.19 9.29 -15.95
C GLU A 99 3.69 9.03 -15.76
N ALA A 100 4.08 7.77 -15.51
CA ALA A 100 5.48 7.39 -15.38
C ALA A 100 6.29 7.69 -16.66
N LYS A 101 5.68 7.53 -17.83
CA LYS A 101 6.30 7.87 -19.11
C LYS A 101 6.56 9.36 -19.27
N ASP A 102 5.69 10.21 -18.71
CA ASP A 102 5.85 11.66 -18.75
C ASP A 102 6.91 12.16 -17.75
N GLU A 103 7.08 11.46 -16.62
CA GLU A 103 8.07 11.77 -15.58
C GLU A 103 9.48 11.18 -15.84
N MET A 104 9.59 10.21 -16.75
CA MET A 104 10.83 9.48 -17.04
C MET A 104 11.33 9.75 -18.46
N GLY A 105 12.64 9.73 -18.64
CA GLY A 105 13.21 9.73 -19.99
C GLY A 105 12.86 8.42 -20.73
N ALA A 106 12.87 8.43 -22.07
CA ALA A 106 12.47 7.25 -22.86
C ALA A 106 13.25 5.97 -22.49
N LYS A 107 14.56 6.08 -22.26
CA LYS A 107 15.41 4.95 -21.84
C LYS A 107 15.08 4.46 -20.43
N GLU A 108 14.93 5.40 -19.49
CA GLU A 108 14.58 5.11 -18.10
C GLU A 108 13.21 4.41 -18.02
N TYR A 109 12.24 4.85 -18.82
CA TYR A 109 10.92 4.24 -18.91
C TYR A 109 10.97 2.83 -19.51
N GLU A 110 11.81 2.59 -20.52
CA GLU A 110 12.01 1.26 -21.12
C GLU A 110 12.62 0.28 -20.10
N GLU A 111 13.62 0.71 -19.35
CA GLU A 111 14.23 -0.07 -18.26
C GLU A 111 13.20 -0.39 -17.16
N PHE A 112 12.48 0.64 -16.68
CA PHE A 112 11.42 0.49 -15.69
C PHE A 112 10.35 -0.53 -16.12
N THR A 113 9.80 -0.38 -17.32
CA THR A 113 8.72 -1.24 -17.81
C THR A 113 9.19 -2.68 -18.08
N THR A 114 10.46 -2.86 -18.45
CA THR A 114 11.08 -4.19 -18.59
C THR A 114 11.18 -4.90 -17.24
N GLU A 115 11.70 -4.22 -16.21
CA GLU A 115 11.77 -4.78 -14.86
C GLU A 115 10.36 -5.02 -14.29
N LEU A 116 9.43 -4.09 -14.48
CA LEU A 116 8.06 -4.22 -14.00
C LEU A 116 7.35 -5.42 -14.63
N LYS A 117 7.61 -5.70 -15.91
CA LYS A 117 7.08 -6.88 -16.59
C LYS A 117 7.58 -8.19 -15.97
N LYS A 118 8.84 -8.25 -15.52
CA LYS A 118 9.36 -9.42 -14.78
C LYS A 118 8.59 -9.62 -13.47
N LEU A 119 8.34 -8.55 -12.73
CA LEU A 119 7.59 -8.61 -11.46
C LEU A 119 6.16 -9.09 -11.71
N THR A 120 5.51 -8.55 -12.73
CA THR A 120 4.16 -8.95 -13.14
C THR A 120 4.10 -10.42 -13.52
N ASN A 121 5.03 -10.91 -14.33
CA ASN A 121 5.09 -12.33 -14.70
C ASN A 121 5.29 -13.23 -13.47
N ALA A 122 6.11 -12.80 -12.51
CA ALA A 122 6.26 -13.52 -11.25
C ALA A 122 4.96 -13.54 -10.44
N LYS A 123 4.23 -12.42 -10.37
CA LYS A 123 2.91 -12.37 -9.70
C LYS A 123 1.87 -13.24 -10.38
N LEU A 124 1.89 -13.36 -11.71
CA LEU A 124 1.02 -14.28 -12.45
C LEU A 124 1.36 -15.75 -12.18
N ALA A 125 2.65 -16.07 -12.02
CA ALA A 125 3.11 -17.44 -11.84
C ALA A 125 3.03 -17.94 -10.39
N TYR A 126 3.28 -17.06 -9.41
CA TYR A 126 3.45 -17.42 -7.99
C TYR A 126 2.51 -16.69 -7.04
N GLY A 127 1.70 -15.75 -7.54
CA GLY A 127 0.77 -14.98 -6.72
C GLY A 127 -0.45 -15.80 -6.30
N ASP A 128 -1.01 -15.43 -5.15
CA ASP A 128 -2.34 -15.88 -4.72
C ASP A 128 -3.46 -15.25 -5.58
N SER A 129 -4.72 -15.44 -5.19
CA SER A 129 -5.87 -14.84 -5.90
C SER A 129 -5.87 -13.30 -5.97
N ASN A 130 -5.00 -12.65 -5.20
CA ASN A 130 -4.81 -11.20 -5.15
C ASN A 130 -3.49 -10.77 -5.80
N GLY A 131 -2.72 -11.69 -6.38
CA GLY A 131 -1.41 -11.43 -6.98
C GLY A 131 -0.30 -11.21 -5.94
N ASN A 132 -0.51 -11.57 -4.68
CA ASN A 132 0.49 -11.49 -3.62
C ASN A 132 1.31 -12.79 -3.59
N ILE A 133 2.63 -12.67 -3.50
CA ILE A 133 3.56 -13.80 -3.51
C ILE A 133 3.95 -14.18 -2.07
N ASP A 134 3.83 -15.46 -1.76
CA ASP A 134 4.39 -16.04 -0.53
C ASP A 134 5.87 -16.36 -0.75
N TYR A 135 6.74 -15.37 -0.55
CA TYR A 135 8.18 -15.51 -0.83
C TYR A 135 8.88 -16.59 -0.01
N ASP A 136 8.31 -17.00 1.14
CA ASP A 136 8.86 -18.09 1.95
C ASP A 136 8.63 -19.47 1.31
N GLN A 137 7.72 -19.58 0.32
CA GLN A 137 7.45 -20.81 -0.43
C GLN A 137 8.27 -20.91 -1.74
N LEU A 138 9.01 -19.87 -2.09
CA LEU A 138 9.88 -19.88 -3.27
C LEU A 138 11.17 -20.66 -2.99
N SER A 139 11.77 -21.23 -4.04
CA SER A 139 13.12 -21.77 -3.94
C SER A 139 14.11 -20.66 -3.55
N PRO A 140 15.22 -20.97 -2.84
CA PRO A 140 16.17 -19.95 -2.41
C PRO A 140 16.68 -19.04 -3.55
N GLY A 141 17.00 -19.63 -4.70
CA GLY A 141 17.41 -18.88 -5.89
C GLY A 141 16.31 -17.96 -6.43
N LYS A 142 15.05 -18.41 -6.43
CA LYS A 142 13.93 -17.60 -6.91
C LYS A 142 13.58 -16.47 -5.93
N ARG A 143 13.64 -16.73 -4.62
CA ARG A 143 13.47 -15.70 -3.59
C ARG A 143 14.51 -14.58 -3.76
N GLU A 144 15.76 -14.96 -3.98
CA GLU A 144 16.86 -14.01 -4.19
C GLU A 144 16.69 -13.22 -5.50
N GLU A 145 16.27 -13.87 -6.58
CA GLU A 145 15.90 -13.19 -7.83
C GLU A 145 14.81 -12.14 -7.59
N MET A 146 13.75 -12.48 -6.85
CA MET A 146 12.66 -11.56 -6.54
C MET A 146 13.08 -10.40 -5.64
N LYS A 147 14.00 -10.65 -4.70
CA LYS A 147 14.59 -9.61 -3.85
C LYS A 147 15.38 -8.61 -4.68
N ASN A 148 16.26 -9.09 -5.56
CA ASN A 148 17.06 -8.23 -6.44
C ASN A 148 16.18 -7.43 -7.42
N LEU A 149 15.12 -8.05 -7.94
CA LEU A 149 14.12 -7.36 -8.76
C LEU A 149 13.37 -6.28 -7.97
N SER A 150 13.06 -6.52 -6.70
CA SER A 150 12.42 -5.53 -5.84
C SER A 150 13.37 -4.36 -5.55
N MET A 151 14.65 -4.65 -5.33
CA MET A 151 15.70 -3.63 -5.18
C MET A 151 15.91 -2.79 -6.43
N SER A 152 15.82 -3.38 -7.64
CA SER A 152 15.96 -2.65 -8.90
C SER A 152 14.76 -1.74 -9.16
N LEU A 153 13.56 -2.19 -8.80
CA LEU A 153 12.31 -1.45 -9.00
C LEU A 153 12.07 -0.33 -7.97
N GLN A 154 12.61 -0.46 -6.75
CA GLN A 154 12.30 0.45 -5.65
C GLN A 154 12.57 1.94 -5.98
N PRO A 155 13.70 2.35 -6.59
CA PRO A 155 13.93 3.76 -6.93
C PRO A 155 12.88 4.35 -7.88
N TYR A 156 12.37 3.54 -8.81
CA TYR A 156 11.28 3.98 -9.71
C TYR A 156 9.98 4.20 -8.92
N PHE A 157 9.68 3.31 -7.97
CA PHE A 157 8.50 3.49 -7.10
C PHE A 157 8.64 4.70 -6.17
N ASP A 158 9.83 4.97 -5.65
CA ASP A 158 10.08 6.16 -4.83
C ASP A 158 9.83 7.44 -5.66
N LYS A 159 10.40 7.51 -6.87
CA LYS A 159 10.21 8.63 -7.81
C LYS A 159 8.73 8.85 -8.16
N LEU A 160 8.02 7.78 -8.54
CA LEU A 160 6.60 7.85 -8.94
C LEU A 160 5.65 8.17 -7.78
N ASN A 161 6.12 8.05 -6.54
CA ASN A 161 5.41 8.47 -5.34
C ASN A 161 5.83 9.86 -4.85
N GLY A 162 6.74 10.54 -5.56
CA GLY A 162 7.26 11.85 -5.18
C GLY A 162 8.17 11.82 -3.94
N HIS A 163 8.74 10.66 -3.63
CA HIS A 163 9.66 10.48 -2.51
C HIS A 163 11.12 10.58 -2.97
N LYS A 164 12.03 10.84 -2.02
CA LYS A 164 13.47 10.65 -2.23
C LYS A 164 13.75 9.16 -2.46
N SER A 165 14.77 8.86 -3.25
CA SER A 165 15.21 7.48 -3.47
C SER A 165 15.63 6.84 -2.15
N SER A 166 14.90 5.81 -1.71
CA SER A 166 15.23 5.04 -0.50
C SER A 166 16.61 4.41 -0.60
N LYS A 167 17.03 4.01 -1.82
CA LYS A 167 18.37 3.49 -2.10
C LYS A 167 19.48 4.52 -1.86
N GLU A 168 19.20 5.80 -2.02
CA GLU A 168 20.17 6.88 -1.82
C GLU A 168 20.19 7.38 -0.38
N VAL A 169 19.04 7.38 0.30
CA VAL A 169 18.89 7.88 1.68
C VAL A 169 19.31 6.85 2.73
N LEU A 170 19.14 5.56 2.44
CA LEU A 170 19.47 4.47 3.34
C LEU A 170 20.88 3.94 3.11
N THR A 171 21.51 3.43 4.17
CA THR A 171 22.69 2.58 4.01
C THR A 171 22.33 1.29 3.28
N GLN A 172 23.31 0.61 2.68
CA GLN A 172 23.08 -0.66 1.99
C GLN A 172 22.37 -1.72 2.87
N GLY A 173 22.74 -1.80 4.15
CA GLY A 173 22.11 -2.73 5.10
C GLY A 173 20.67 -2.34 5.46
N GLU A 174 20.39 -1.05 5.57
CA GLU A 174 19.01 -0.56 5.78
C GLU A 174 18.15 -0.77 4.53
N PHE A 175 18.70 -0.55 3.33
CA PHE A 175 17.96 -0.78 2.08
C PHE A 175 17.64 -2.27 1.87
N ASP A 176 18.58 -3.17 2.19
CA ASP A 176 18.33 -4.62 2.18
C ASP A 176 17.19 -5.00 3.12
N ARG A 177 17.25 -4.50 4.37
CA ARG A 177 16.22 -4.71 5.38
C ARG A 177 14.88 -4.12 4.96
N TYR A 178 14.86 -3.02 4.22
CA TYR A 178 13.64 -2.38 3.74
C TYR A 178 12.94 -3.27 2.73
N VAL A 179 13.67 -3.81 1.75
CA VAL A 179 13.12 -4.74 0.76
C VAL A 179 12.63 -6.04 1.43
N GLU A 180 13.36 -6.56 2.42
CA GLU A 180 12.91 -7.71 3.22
C GLU A 180 11.62 -7.41 4.02
N ALA A 181 11.46 -6.18 4.51
CA ALA A 181 10.24 -5.74 5.18
C ALA A 181 9.05 -5.68 4.21
N LEU A 182 9.26 -5.18 2.99
CA LEU A 182 8.24 -5.17 1.93
C LEU A 182 7.80 -6.59 1.54
N MET A 183 8.76 -7.49 1.32
CA MET A 183 8.46 -8.91 1.05
C MET A 183 7.73 -9.58 2.21
N THR A 184 8.13 -9.29 3.45
CA THR A 184 7.43 -9.77 4.66
C THR A 184 5.99 -9.29 4.71
N TYR A 185 5.74 -8.02 4.38
CA TYR A 185 4.40 -7.46 4.36
C TYR A 185 3.51 -8.21 3.38
N GLU A 186 4.01 -8.51 2.18
CA GLU A 186 3.29 -9.27 1.15
C GLU A 186 3.03 -10.73 1.56
N ILE A 187 4.00 -11.41 2.20
CA ILE A 187 3.79 -12.76 2.78
C ILE A 187 2.60 -12.74 3.74
N VAL A 188 2.56 -11.76 4.64
CA VAL A 188 1.49 -11.65 5.65
C VAL A 188 0.14 -11.35 4.98
N GLN A 189 0.12 -10.61 3.86
CA GLN A 189 -1.10 -10.44 3.06
C GLN A 189 -1.60 -11.76 2.49
N VAL A 190 -0.72 -12.64 2.02
CA VAL A 190 -1.10 -14.00 1.59
C VAL A 190 -1.69 -14.80 2.75
N LYS A 191 -1.02 -14.81 3.91
CA LYS A 191 -1.46 -15.61 5.07
C LYS A 191 -2.81 -15.16 5.64
N THR A 192 -3.09 -13.85 5.56
CA THR A 192 -4.34 -13.26 6.05
C THR A 192 -5.42 -13.15 4.98
N LYS A 193 -5.08 -13.43 3.70
CA LYS A 193 -5.90 -13.15 2.52
C LYS A 193 -6.38 -11.69 2.48
N SER A 194 -5.58 -10.77 3.04
CA SER A 194 -5.91 -9.36 3.10
C SER A 194 -5.49 -8.64 1.82
N THR A 195 -6.36 -7.77 1.32
CA THR A 195 -6.12 -6.91 0.15
C THR A 195 -5.76 -5.48 0.54
N GLY A 196 -5.67 -5.17 1.83
CA GLY A 196 -5.49 -3.81 2.33
C GLY A 196 -4.58 -3.70 3.56
N GLY A 197 -4.74 -2.60 4.29
CA GLY A 197 -4.04 -2.39 5.56
C GLY A 197 -4.44 -3.46 6.57
N MET A 198 -3.46 -4.20 7.08
CA MET A 198 -3.66 -5.27 8.06
C MET A 198 -3.50 -4.76 9.48
N LYS A 199 -4.37 -5.21 10.37
CA LYS A 199 -4.16 -5.01 11.81
C LYS A 199 -3.33 -6.14 12.40
N VAL A 200 -2.54 -5.84 13.42
CA VAL A 200 -1.67 -6.84 14.07
C VAL A 200 -2.49 -7.98 14.66
N GLU A 201 -3.71 -7.69 15.13
CA GLU A 201 -4.61 -8.69 15.70
C GLU A 201 -5.11 -9.72 14.68
N GLU A 202 -5.11 -9.38 13.40
CA GLU A 202 -5.56 -10.23 12.29
C GLU A 202 -4.43 -11.13 11.75
N VAL A 203 -3.18 -10.90 12.18
CA VAL A 203 -2.00 -11.64 11.73
C VAL A 203 -1.83 -12.93 12.54
N PRO A 204 -1.60 -14.10 11.91
CA PRO A 204 -1.35 -15.34 12.64
C PRO A 204 -0.12 -15.24 13.55
N GLU A 205 -0.16 -15.88 14.72
CA GLU A 205 0.88 -15.77 15.76
C GLU A 205 2.31 -15.99 15.21
N ALA A 206 2.47 -16.99 14.34
CA ALA A 206 3.75 -17.32 13.71
C ALA A 206 4.38 -16.18 12.88
N TYR A 207 3.60 -15.17 12.48
CA TYR A 207 4.06 -14.05 11.66
C TYR A 207 3.94 -12.69 12.37
N LYS A 208 3.37 -12.63 13.57
CA LYS A 208 3.09 -11.35 14.26
C LYS A 208 4.35 -10.54 14.52
N GLU A 209 5.35 -11.14 15.14
CA GLU A 209 6.60 -10.43 15.46
C GLU A 209 7.30 -9.95 14.19
N ARG A 210 7.42 -10.83 13.18
CA ARG A 210 8.00 -10.51 11.87
C ARG A 210 7.25 -9.35 11.20
N PHE A 211 5.92 -9.35 11.27
CA PHE A 211 5.07 -8.29 10.73
C PHE A 211 5.25 -6.95 11.45
N ILE A 212 5.27 -6.96 12.79
CA ILE A 212 5.48 -5.76 13.60
C ILE A 212 6.83 -5.13 13.25
N ASN A 213 7.89 -5.92 13.23
CA ASN A 213 9.24 -5.46 12.91
C ASN A 213 9.33 -4.90 11.48
N ALA A 214 8.68 -5.56 10.51
CA ALA A 214 8.62 -5.06 9.14
C ALA A 214 7.88 -3.72 9.06
N LYS A 215 6.71 -3.62 9.69
CA LYS A 215 5.90 -2.39 9.69
C LYS A 215 6.63 -1.21 10.33
N GLN A 216 7.25 -1.41 11.50
CA GLN A 216 8.04 -0.39 12.18
C GLN A 216 9.21 0.08 11.30
N PHE A 217 9.87 -0.84 10.62
CA PHE A 217 10.98 -0.47 9.74
C PHE A 217 10.50 0.26 8.46
N MET A 218 9.35 -0.13 7.89
CA MET A 218 8.73 0.60 6.79
C MET A 218 8.33 2.03 7.20
N GLU A 219 7.78 2.22 8.40
CA GLU A 219 7.46 3.55 8.96
C GLU A 219 8.72 4.41 9.14
N TYR A 220 9.80 3.82 9.65
CA TYR A 220 11.10 4.48 9.73
C TYR A 220 11.65 4.95 8.37
N VAL A 221 11.53 4.12 7.33
CA VAL A 221 11.95 4.49 5.98
C VAL A 221 11.05 5.59 5.41
N ASP A 222 9.74 5.48 5.60
CA ASP A 222 8.75 6.47 5.16
C ASP A 222 9.03 7.88 5.71
N GLU A 223 9.45 7.99 6.98
CA GLU A 223 9.88 9.26 7.59
C GLU A 223 11.13 9.85 6.94
N LYS A 224 12.04 9.01 6.42
CA LYS A 224 13.29 9.45 5.78
C LYS A 224 13.11 9.91 4.34
N VAL A 225 12.20 9.27 3.60
CA VAL A 225 12.05 9.48 2.14
C VAL A 225 11.01 10.54 1.77
N ARG A 226 10.12 10.91 2.71
CA ARG A 226 9.16 12.01 2.53
C ARG A 226 9.78 13.40 2.61
#